data_AF-A0A8C5D9X1-F1
#
_entry.id   AF-A0A8C5D9X1-F1
#
_cell.length_a   1.000
_cell.length_b   1.000
_cell.length_c   1.000
_cell.angle_alpha   90.00
_cell.angle_beta   90.00
_cell.angle_gamma   90.00
#
_symmetry.space_group_name_H-M   'P 1'
#
loop_
_entity.id
_entity.type
_entity.pdbx_description
1 polymer ?
#
loop_
_entity_poly.entity_id
_entity_poly.type
_entity_poly.pdbx_seq_one_letter_code
_entity_poly.pdbx_strand_id
1 'polypeptide(L)'
;MMTECDPTETSCELVPEPGATPVAPVLDFNFSSTDTPSVLYDRNRTCVGLTGNPGVAVRISDSRESLLTELETEGSGEESLLLPCMPGNASSPRAASEKRSRRNKQSPSSDKDTLSSPGNSSGESNHFPDDPEFEEIIQRAEQAIENGVFPERISQGSSGSYFVKDPKGKIIGVFKPKSEEPYGHLNPKWTKYFHKLCCPCCFGRGCLVPNQGYLSEAAASLVDSKLGLGVVPKTKVVFLSSETFHYNAIDRAKSRGKKYALEKVPKVGRRFHRVGLPLKAGSFQLFVEGYREADYWLRRFEAEPLPENIRKQLQSQFERLVVLDYIIRNTDRGNDNWLIKYEKPGDGAGQKDAEWPENCSDSCIKIAAIDNGLAVPFKHPDEWRAYPFHWAWLPQAKVAFSQETRDLVLARISDMNFVQDLCEDLYEMFKTDKGFDRTMFERQMSVMRGQVLNLTQALKDGKSPIQLVQMPRVVVERSATGSQGRVVTLGSAFTQTFHCKRPFFTSW
;
A
#
# COMPACT_ATOMS: atom_id res chain seq x y z
N MET A 1 31.32 -68.19 -27.48
CA MET A 1 32.43 -68.83 -28.21
C MET A 1 33.71 -68.43 -27.51
N MET A 2 34.54 -69.39 -27.06
CA MET A 2 35.95 -69.21 -26.64
C MET A 2 36.21 -68.26 -25.43
N THR A 3 37.13 -68.51 -24.49
CA THR A 3 37.90 -69.73 -24.10
C THR A 3 38.47 -69.54 -22.69
N GLU A 4 38.26 -70.54 -21.81
CA GLU A 4 39.23 -71.14 -20.86
C GLU A 4 39.97 -70.34 -19.73
N CYS A 5 40.44 -71.13 -18.76
CA CYS A 5 41.48 -70.89 -17.72
C CYS A 5 41.16 -70.10 -16.43
N ASP A 6 40.81 -70.90 -15.40
CA ASP A 6 41.14 -70.76 -13.96
C ASP A 6 42.66 -71.07 -13.72
N PRO A 7 43.23 -71.16 -12.48
CA PRO A 7 42.84 -70.66 -11.14
C PRO A 7 44.00 -70.00 -10.34
N THR A 8 43.77 -69.53 -9.10
CA THR A 8 44.62 -69.56 -7.85
C THR A 8 44.02 -68.64 -6.76
N GLU A 9 43.79 -69.06 -5.50
CA GLU A 9 44.71 -69.17 -4.33
C GLU A 9 45.20 -67.81 -3.75
N THR A 10 45.25 -67.50 -2.43
CA THR A 10 45.01 -68.26 -1.16
C THR A 10 44.75 -67.31 0.05
N SER A 11 44.22 -67.81 1.18
CA SER A 11 44.42 -67.34 2.60
C SER A 11 43.91 -65.92 3.03
N CYS A 12 43.29 -65.68 4.19
CA CYS A 12 43.72 -65.86 5.61
C CYS A 12 44.93 -64.96 6.00
N GLU A 13 45.10 -64.38 7.21
CA GLU A 13 44.35 -64.18 8.47
C GLU A 13 45.08 -63.04 9.27
N LEU A 14 44.80 -62.55 10.50
CA LEU A 14 43.96 -62.88 11.66
C LEU A 14 43.72 -61.58 12.50
N VAL A 15 43.26 -61.67 13.77
CA VAL A 15 43.27 -60.60 14.80
C VAL A 15 43.87 -61.13 16.11
N PRO A 16 44.81 -60.39 16.74
CA PRO A 16 44.78 -60.30 18.21
C PRO A 16 45.28 -58.96 18.83
N GLU A 17 44.53 -58.45 19.83
CA GLU A 17 45.04 -57.71 21.00
C GLU A 17 45.75 -58.71 21.97
N PRO A 18 46.63 -58.32 22.95
CA PRO A 18 46.46 -57.11 23.77
C PRO A 18 47.69 -56.30 24.26
N GLY A 19 47.46 -55.00 24.46
CA GLY A 19 47.76 -54.21 25.68
C GLY A 19 49.17 -54.13 26.31
N ALA A 20 49.74 -52.91 26.35
CA ALA A 20 50.70 -52.46 27.38
C ALA A 20 50.74 -50.91 27.55
N THR A 21 50.57 -50.42 28.78
CA THR A 21 50.88 -49.04 29.25
C THR A 21 52.32 -48.98 29.80
N PRO A 22 53.08 -47.85 29.77
CA PRO A 22 52.86 -46.75 30.75
C PRO A 22 53.38 -45.33 30.39
N VAL A 23 53.24 -44.41 31.37
CA VAL A 23 53.91 -43.10 31.59
C VAL A 23 53.34 -41.86 30.84
N ALA A 24 53.28 -40.74 31.57
CA ALA A 24 52.86 -39.41 31.12
C ALA A 24 54.08 -38.46 30.92
N PRO A 25 53.89 -37.16 30.63
CA PRO A 25 53.74 -36.24 31.77
C PRO A 25 52.67 -35.16 31.60
N VAL A 26 52.25 -34.61 32.73
CA VAL A 26 51.45 -33.37 32.85
C VAL A 26 52.36 -32.14 32.65
N LEU A 27 51.80 -31.07 32.08
CA LEU A 27 52.31 -29.72 32.26
C LEU A 27 51.18 -28.81 32.75
N ASP A 28 51.19 -28.53 34.05
CA ASP A 28 50.39 -27.46 34.64
C ASP A 28 50.93 -26.09 34.24
N PHE A 29 50.05 -25.09 34.16
CA PHE A 29 50.41 -23.75 34.61
C PHE A 29 49.24 -23.13 35.38
N ASN A 30 49.40 -23.09 36.70
CA ASN A 30 48.50 -22.36 37.59
C ASN A 30 48.69 -20.85 37.41
N PHE A 31 47.59 -20.10 37.43
CA PHE A 31 47.50 -18.91 38.28
C PHE A 31 46.06 -18.74 38.76
N SER A 32 45.89 -18.36 40.03
CA SER A 32 44.60 -18.15 40.68
C SER A 32 44.67 -16.90 41.57
N SER A 33 43.54 -16.52 42.19
CA SER A 33 43.34 -15.32 43.02
C SER A 33 43.45 -13.97 42.29
N THR A 34 42.76 -12.92 42.73
CA THR A 34 41.43 -12.79 43.37
C THR A 34 40.93 -11.37 43.07
N ASP A 35 39.61 -11.14 43.09
CA ASP A 35 38.97 -10.22 44.04
C ASP A 35 37.52 -9.97 43.68
N THR A 36 36.65 -10.09 44.68
CA THR A 36 35.26 -9.62 44.64
C THR A 36 35.12 -8.48 45.65
N PRO A 37 34.54 -7.33 45.27
CA PRO A 37 34.10 -6.34 46.24
C PRO A 37 32.65 -6.63 46.63
N SER A 38 32.46 -7.44 47.67
CA SER A 38 31.19 -7.46 48.43
C SER A 38 31.45 -6.89 49.82
N VAL A 39 30.75 -5.81 50.17
CA VAL A 39 30.80 -5.18 51.49
C VAL A 39 29.37 -4.84 51.91
N LEU A 40 29.05 -5.10 53.18
CA LEU A 40 27.70 -5.00 53.72
C LEU A 40 27.30 -3.56 54.07
N TYR A 41 25.98 -3.41 54.25
CA TYR A 41 25.30 -2.37 55.02
C TYR A 41 26.11 -1.76 56.18
N ASP A 42 25.90 -0.45 56.38
CA ASP A 42 25.48 0.03 57.70
C ASP A 42 24.15 0.81 57.57
N ARG A 43 23.51 1.11 58.70
CA ARG A 43 22.05 1.20 58.85
C ARG A 43 21.64 2.46 59.59
N ASN A 44 20.95 3.41 58.93
CA ASN A 44 20.07 4.33 59.67
C ASN A 44 18.96 5.04 58.88
N ARG A 45 17.80 5.16 59.56
CA ARG A 45 16.68 6.11 59.41
C ARG A 45 15.75 6.13 58.16
N THR A 46 14.51 5.70 58.44
CA THR A 46 13.18 6.26 58.01
C THR A 46 12.83 6.27 56.52
N CYS A 47 11.83 5.49 56.08
CA CYS A 47 10.38 5.83 55.95
C CYS A 47 10.08 6.82 54.79
N VAL A 48 9.09 6.64 53.91
CA VAL A 48 7.86 5.80 53.87
C VAL A 48 7.85 5.04 52.51
N GLY A 49 7.29 3.83 52.30
CA GLY A 49 5.86 3.49 52.21
C GLY A 49 5.10 4.34 51.15
N LEU A 50 4.27 3.81 50.24
CA LEU A 50 3.65 2.47 50.15
C LEU A 50 3.40 2.05 48.68
N THR A 51 3.15 0.75 48.49
CA THR A 51 2.69 0.10 47.25
C THR A 51 1.23 0.45 46.91
N GLY A 52 0.83 0.31 45.64
CA GLY A 52 -0.60 0.39 45.28
C GLY A 52 -0.95 0.20 43.79
N ASN A 53 -1.19 -1.05 43.37
CA ASN A 53 -2.03 -1.32 42.19
C ASN A 53 -3.50 -1.26 42.59
N PRO A 54 -4.34 -0.57 41.81
CA PRO A 54 -5.56 -1.19 41.27
C PRO A 54 -5.71 -0.90 39.75
N GLY A 55 -6.59 -1.53 39.00
CA GLY A 55 -7.59 -2.57 39.30
C GLY A 55 -8.29 -3.02 38.01
N VAL A 56 -9.11 -4.07 38.05
CA VAL A 56 -9.67 -4.71 36.84
C VAL A 56 -11.15 -4.36 36.61
N ALA A 57 -11.43 -3.86 35.39
CA ALA A 57 -12.71 -3.88 34.63
C ALA A 57 -14.03 -3.33 35.25
N VAL A 58 -14.87 -2.73 34.39
CA VAL A 58 -16.24 -3.20 34.04
C VAL A 58 -16.86 -2.24 32.99
N ARG A 59 -17.75 -2.75 32.12
CA ARG A 59 -18.63 -1.96 31.23
C ARG A 59 -20.00 -1.77 31.88
N ILE A 60 -20.64 -0.62 31.64
CA ILE A 60 -22.11 -0.48 31.62
C ILE A 60 -22.48 0.33 30.36
N SER A 61 -23.67 0.10 29.80
CA SER A 61 -24.17 0.70 28.55
C SER A 61 -25.43 1.56 28.77
N ASP A 62 -25.80 2.26 27.69
CA ASP A 62 -27.15 2.71 27.29
C ASP A 62 -27.78 4.00 27.85
N SER A 63 -28.21 4.83 26.88
CA SER A 63 -29.13 5.97 26.95
C SER A 63 -28.70 7.20 27.78
N ARG A 64 -29.02 8.45 27.39
CA ARG A 64 -30.12 8.90 26.51
C ARG A 64 -29.78 10.20 25.75
N GLU A 65 -30.70 10.60 24.87
CA GLU A 65 -30.82 11.85 24.09
C GLU A 65 -30.22 13.12 24.73
N SER A 66 -29.56 13.95 23.90
CA SER A 66 -29.27 15.37 24.18
C SER A 66 -29.40 16.19 22.90
N LEU A 67 -30.61 16.66 22.61
CA LEU A 67 -30.86 17.67 21.57
C LEU A 67 -30.22 19.00 22.00
N LEU A 68 -29.43 19.62 21.12
CA LEU A 68 -29.13 21.05 21.20
C LEU A 68 -29.50 21.71 19.88
N THR A 69 -30.38 22.70 19.98
CA THR A 69 -30.95 23.46 18.87
C THR A 69 -30.31 24.83 18.83
N GLU A 70 -29.62 25.15 17.74
CA GLU A 70 -29.33 26.52 17.33
C GLU A 70 -30.04 26.72 15.98
N LEU A 71 -31.34 27.06 16.02
CA LEU A 71 -31.84 28.44 16.02
C LEU A 71 -31.57 29.13 14.67
N GLU A 72 -32.51 28.94 13.76
CA GLU A 72 -32.66 29.73 12.55
C GLU A 72 -33.02 31.18 12.91
N THR A 73 -32.30 32.16 12.37
CA THR A 73 -32.71 33.56 12.38
C THR A 73 -33.10 33.99 10.97
N GLU A 74 -34.38 33.81 10.64
CA GLU A 74 -35.03 34.52 9.53
C GLU A 74 -34.82 36.03 9.71
N GLY A 75 -34.53 36.73 8.61
CA GLY A 75 -34.16 38.15 8.63
C GLY A 75 -34.47 38.83 7.29
N SER A 76 -35.75 38.99 6.98
CA SER A 76 -36.19 39.71 5.78
C SER A 76 -35.87 41.21 5.89
N GLY A 77 -35.13 41.74 4.92
CA GLY A 77 -34.84 43.16 4.80
C GLY A 77 -34.69 43.57 3.34
N GLU A 78 -35.78 44.04 2.73
CA GLU A 78 -35.73 44.75 1.45
C GLU A 78 -35.30 46.20 1.71
N GLU A 79 -34.23 46.67 1.06
CA GLU A 79 -34.07 48.11 0.82
C GLU A 79 -33.37 48.34 -0.53
N SER A 80 -33.89 49.27 -1.33
CA SER A 80 -33.56 49.41 -2.75
C SER A 80 -33.44 50.88 -3.19
N LEU A 81 -32.28 51.49 -2.92
CA LEU A 81 -31.92 52.85 -3.37
C LEU A 81 -30.57 52.79 -4.10
N LEU A 82 -30.53 52.90 -5.43
CA LEU A 82 -30.62 54.13 -6.26
C LEU A 82 -29.30 54.93 -6.33
N LEU A 83 -28.83 55.13 -7.58
CA LEU A 83 -27.65 55.91 -7.94
C LEU A 83 -27.94 57.43 -7.94
N PRO A 84 -27.01 58.28 -7.46
CA PRO A 84 -26.85 59.65 -7.92
C PRO A 84 -25.96 59.71 -9.18
N CYS A 85 -26.16 60.69 -10.06
CA CYS A 85 -25.33 60.87 -11.26
C CYS A 85 -25.33 62.34 -11.74
N MET A 86 -24.36 62.69 -12.61
CA MET A 86 -24.19 63.99 -13.31
C MET A 86 -23.74 65.19 -12.43
N PRO A 87 -23.29 66.33 -13.00
CA PRO A 87 -22.94 66.64 -14.42
C PRO A 87 -21.52 67.24 -14.63
N GLY A 88 -21.08 67.44 -15.89
CA GLY A 88 -20.11 68.52 -16.21
C GLY A 88 -19.10 68.31 -17.36
N ASN A 89 -19.37 68.97 -18.50
CA ASN A 89 -18.54 69.34 -19.68
C ASN A 89 -16.99 69.46 -19.47
N ALA A 90 -16.09 69.38 -20.47
CA ALA A 90 -16.20 69.87 -21.86
C ALA A 90 -15.08 69.38 -22.84
N SER A 91 -15.33 69.56 -24.15
CA SER A 91 -14.37 69.89 -25.26
C SER A 91 -13.14 69.01 -25.59
N SER A 92 -12.96 68.74 -26.90
CA SER A 92 -11.73 68.25 -27.56
C SER A 92 -11.19 69.33 -28.52
N PRO A 93 -9.90 69.26 -28.93
CA PRO A 93 -9.62 69.24 -30.37
C PRO A 93 -8.56 68.19 -30.80
N ARG A 94 -8.21 68.18 -32.10
CA ARG A 94 -7.43 67.12 -32.81
C ARG A 94 -6.05 67.59 -33.32
N ALA A 95 -5.04 66.70 -33.30
CA ALA A 95 -3.95 66.57 -34.30
C ALA A 95 -3.02 65.37 -33.91
N ALA A 96 -2.10 64.84 -34.74
CA ALA A 96 -2.13 64.40 -36.15
C ALA A 96 -0.78 63.71 -36.50
N SER A 97 -0.78 62.46 -37.02
CA SER A 97 0.43 61.69 -37.48
C SER A 97 1.47 61.36 -36.38
N GLU A 98 2.36 60.35 -36.45
CA GLU A 98 2.92 59.53 -37.56
C GLU A 98 3.05 58.01 -37.21
N LYS A 99 3.70 57.22 -38.10
CA LYS A 99 3.84 55.75 -38.05
C LYS A 99 5.20 55.28 -37.47
N ARG A 100 5.23 54.29 -36.56
CA ARG A 100 6.26 53.22 -36.62
C ARG A 100 5.99 51.92 -35.83
N SER A 101 6.02 50.80 -36.57
CA SER A 101 6.51 49.44 -36.24
C SER A 101 6.33 48.84 -34.83
N ARG A 102 5.37 47.89 -34.74
CA ARG A 102 5.47 46.55 -34.10
C ARG A 102 6.51 46.34 -32.97
N ARG A 103 5.99 46.10 -31.75
CA ARG A 103 6.54 45.09 -30.81
C ARG A 103 5.43 44.59 -29.88
N ASN A 104 5.00 43.33 -30.03
CA ASN A 104 4.06 42.72 -29.09
C ASN A 104 4.74 42.50 -27.73
N LYS A 105 4.16 43.05 -26.66
CA LYS A 105 4.30 42.51 -25.30
C LYS A 105 2.99 41.80 -24.97
N GLN A 106 3.02 40.47 -24.96
CA GLN A 106 1.92 39.68 -24.41
C GLN A 106 2.17 39.45 -22.91
N SER A 107 1.21 39.85 -22.08
CA SER A 107 1.11 39.32 -20.72
C SER A 107 0.59 37.87 -20.79
N PRO A 108 1.05 36.96 -19.92
CA PRO A 108 0.57 35.58 -19.94
C PRO A 108 -0.83 35.47 -19.34
N SER A 109 -1.87 35.39 -20.18
CA SER A 109 -3.21 34.98 -19.76
C SER A 109 -3.26 33.46 -19.58
N SER A 110 -3.49 33.00 -18.35
CA SER A 110 -3.55 31.60 -17.97
C SER A 110 -4.89 30.93 -18.34
N ASP A 111 -5.18 30.85 -19.63
CA ASP A 111 -6.40 30.25 -20.17
C ASP A 111 -6.09 29.29 -21.33
N LYS A 112 -5.75 28.03 -21.02
CA LYS A 112 -5.62 26.99 -22.06
C LYS A 112 -5.89 25.53 -21.65
N ASP A 113 -6.53 25.30 -20.50
CA ASP A 113 -6.76 23.94 -19.95
C ASP A 113 -8.22 23.45 -20.06
N THR A 114 -8.97 23.82 -21.10
CA THR A 114 -10.30 23.22 -21.38
C THR A 114 -10.68 23.21 -22.87
N LEU A 115 -10.00 22.38 -23.67
CA LEU A 115 -10.36 21.84 -24.99
C LEU A 115 -9.14 21.01 -25.47
N SER A 116 -9.20 19.73 -25.80
CA SER A 116 -10.35 18.88 -26.17
C SER A 116 -10.15 17.44 -25.67
N SER A 117 -11.24 16.69 -25.50
CA SER A 117 -11.20 15.22 -25.47
C SER A 117 -11.95 14.68 -26.68
N PRO A 118 -11.38 13.73 -27.45
CA PRO A 118 -12.16 12.90 -28.36
C PRO A 118 -13.28 12.19 -27.59
N GLY A 119 -14.40 11.91 -28.24
CA GLY A 119 -15.54 11.29 -27.59
C GLY A 119 -15.28 9.83 -27.26
N ASN A 120 -15.10 9.51 -25.98
CA ASN A 120 -15.25 8.15 -25.46
C ASN A 120 -16.65 7.98 -24.88
N SER A 121 -17.25 6.81 -25.06
CA SER A 121 -18.61 6.56 -24.56
C SER A 121 -18.65 6.56 -23.03
N SER A 122 -19.81 6.89 -22.45
CA SER A 122 -20.03 6.79 -21.01
C SER A 122 -20.25 5.35 -20.52
N GLY A 123 -20.00 4.34 -21.36
CA GLY A 123 -20.12 2.91 -21.04
C GLY A 123 -18.83 2.11 -21.18
N GLU A 124 -17.70 2.74 -21.54
CA GLU A 124 -16.37 2.08 -21.58
C GLU A 124 -15.54 2.33 -20.31
N SER A 125 -16.03 3.14 -19.37
CA SER A 125 -15.42 3.26 -18.04
C SER A 125 -15.82 2.05 -17.20
N ASN A 126 -14.86 1.38 -16.56
CA ASN A 126 -15.05 0.23 -15.67
C ASN A 126 -15.34 -1.13 -16.33
N HIS A 127 -14.96 -1.34 -17.59
CA HIS A 127 -14.96 -2.67 -18.21
C HIS A 127 -13.71 -3.48 -17.79
N PHE A 128 -13.90 -4.74 -17.40
CA PHE A 128 -12.87 -5.67 -16.94
C PHE A 128 -13.10 -7.09 -17.53
N PRO A 129 -12.89 -7.30 -18.84
CA PRO A 129 -13.24 -8.56 -19.51
C PRO A 129 -12.52 -9.79 -18.95
N ASP A 130 -11.30 -9.61 -18.42
CA ASP A 130 -10.51 -10.68 -17.80
C ASP A 130 -10.96 -11.03 -16.38
N ASP A 131 -11.96 -10.35 -15.82
CA ASP A 131 -12.39 -10.46 -14.43
C ASP A 131 -13.88 -10.07 -14.22
N PRO A 132 -14.82 -10.85 -14.77
CA PRO A 132 -16.25 -10.53 -14.73
C PRO A 132 -16.83 -10.49 -13.31
N GLU A 133 -16.25 -11.22 -12.36
CA GLU A 133 -16.62 -11.13 -10.93
C GLU A 133 -16.38 -9.72 -10.38
N PHE A 134 -15.23 -9.12 -10.70
CA PHE A 134 -14.95 -7.75 -10.29
C PHE A 134 -15.83 -6.74 -11.02
N GLU A 135 -16.11 -6.95 -12.31
CA GLU A 135 -17.02 -6.08 -13.07
C GLU A 135 -18.44 -6.09 -12.47
N GLU A 136 -18.98 -7.26 -12.12
CA GLU A 136 -20.29 -7.38 -11.46
C GLU A 136 -20.35 -6.64 -10.11
N ILE A 137 -19.26 -6.66 -9.33
CA ILE A 137 -19.16 -5.91 -8.07
C ILE A 137 -19.16 -4.39 -8.32
N ILE A 138 -18.51 -3.90 -9.38
CA ILE A 138 -18.56 -2.48 -9.76
C ILE A 138 -19.94 -2.09 -10.30
N GLN A 139 -20.57 -2.91 -11.15
CA GLN A 139 -21.93 -2.69 -11.63
C GLN A 139 -22.93 -2.61 -10.46
N ARG A 140 -22.78 -3.46 -9.43
CA ARG A 140 -23.57 -3.37 -8.18
C ARG A 140 -23.30 -2.10 -7.38
N ALA A 141 -22.06 -1.60 -7.35
CA ALA A 141 -21.73 -0.32 -6.72
C ALA A 141 -22.33 0.88 -7.45
N GLU A 142 -22.35 0.86 -8.79
CA GLU A 142 -22.96 1.89 -9.62
C GLU A 142 -24.48 1.89 -9.47
N GLN A 143 -25.12 0.72 -9.55
CA GLN A 143 -26.54 0.55 -9.30
C GLN A 143 -26.94 0.99 -7.88
N ALA A 144 -26.09 0.79 -6.87
CA ALA A 144 -26.33 1.29 -5.52
C ALA A 144 -26.39 2.82 -5.48
N ILE A 145 -25.41 3.48 -6.10
CA ILE A 145 -25.33 4.95 -6.22
C ILE A 145 -26.53 5.53 -6.98
N GLU A 146 -26.95 4.90 -8.08
CA GLU A 146 -28.13 5.32 -8.85
C GLU A 146 -29.43 5.22 -8.05
N ASN A 147 -29.56 4.19 -7.21
CA ASN A 147 -30.68 4.01 -6.27
C ASN A 147 -30.56 4.85 -4.99
N GLY A 148 -29.56 5.74 -4.88
CA GLY A 148 -29.36 6.63 -3.73
C GLY A 148 -28.66 6.01 -2.52
N VAL A 149 -28.17 4.77 -2.62
CA VAL A 149 -27.36 4.09 -1.60
C VAL A 149 -25.90 4.50 -1.78
N PHE A 150 -25.56 5.70 -1.30
CA PHE A 150 -24.25 6.32 -1.54
C PHE A 150 -23.11 5.72 -0.69
N PRO A 151 -21.87 5.69 -1.21
CA PRO A 151 -20.67 5.40 -0.43
C PRO A 151 -20.49 6.33 0.77
N GLU A 152 -20.18 5.75 1.93
CA GLU A 152 -19.98 6.47 3.19
C GLU A 152 -18.50 6.75 3.44
N ARG A 153 -18.17 7.96 3.88
CA ARG A 153 -16.79 8.38 4.13
C ARG A 153 -16.27 7.73 5.41
N ILE A 154 -15.10 7.07 5.34
CA ILE A 154 -14.45 6.48 6.51
C ILE A 154 -13.95 7.62 7.41
N SER A 155 -14.39 7.63 8.67
CA SER A 155 -14.08 8.68 9.64
C SER A 155 -12.65 8.58 10.20
N GLN A 156 -12.16 7.34 10.36
CA GLN A 156 -10.80 7.02 10.75
C GLN A 156 -9.89 6.95 9.51
N GLY A 157 -8.71 7.58 9.58
CA GLY A 157 -7.68 7.51 8.54
C GLY A 157 -7.55 8.73 7.61
N SER A 158 -7.19 8.46 6.35
CA SER A 158 -6.92 9.48 5.32
C SER A 158 -8.20 10.22 4.90
N SER A 159 -8.07 11.46 4.41
CA SER A 159 -9.21 12.35 4.19
C SER A 159 -10.21 11.89 3.12
N GLY A 160 -9.79 11.00 2.22
CA GLY A 160 -10.48 10.62 0.99
C GLY A 160 -10.53 9.11 0.82
N SER A 161 -11.32 8.44 1.67
CA SER A 161 -11.55 7.00 1.60
C SER A 161 -13.01 6.71 1.98
N TYR A 162 -13.66 5.83 1.23
CA TYR A 162 -15.11 5.61 1.30
C TYR A 162 -15.45 4.12 1.30
N PHE A 163 -16.32 3.68 2.20
CA PHE A 163 -16.98 2.38 2.12
C PHE A 163 -18.06 2.44 1.02
N VAL A 164 -17.88 1.67 -0.04
CA VAL A 164 -18.85 1.52 -1.13
C VAL A 164 -19.79 0.36 -0.80
N LYS A 165 -21.07 0.57 -1.08
CA LYS A 165 -22.17 -0.34 -0.73
C LYS A 165 -22.81 -0.94 -1.97
N ASP A 166 -23.45 -2.10 -1.80
CA ASP A 166 -24.39 -2.68 -2.77
C ASP A 166 -25.81 -2.05 -2.60
N PRO A 167 -26.78 -2.36 -3.48
CA PRO A 167 -28.14 -1.82 -3.36
C PRO A 167 -28.91 -2.28 -2.10
N LYS A 168 -28.37 -3.21 -1.31
CA LYS A 168 -28.92 -3.65 -0.01
C LYS A 168 -28.25 -2.91 1.17
N GLY A 169 -27.29 -2.03 0.91
CA GLY A 169 -26.52 -1.29 1.91
C GLY A 169 -25.34 -2.06 2.50
N LYS A 170 -25.03 -3.27 2.02
CA LYS A 170 -23.87 -4.06 2.47
C LYS A 170 -22.59 -3.46 1.88
N ILE A 171 -21.55 -3.30 2.71
CA ILE A 171 -20.23 -2.83 2.24
C ILE A 171 -19.61 -3.92 1.35
N ILE A 172 -19.20 -3.53 0.14
CA ILE A 172 -18.59 -4.41 -0.88
C ILE A 172 -17.16 -3.99 -1.25
N GLY A 173 -16.77 -2.74 -0.97
CA GLY A 173 -15.41 -2.28 -1.25
C GLY A 173 -15.01 -1.00 -0.53
N VAL A 174 -13.72 -0.68 -0.59
CA VAL A 174 -13.16 0.61 -0.16
C VAL A 174 -12.67 1.35 -1.40
N PHE A 175 -13.20 2.55 -1.63
CA PHE A 175 -12.81 3.42 -2.74
C PHE A 175 -11.98 4.61 -2.27
N LYS A 176 -10.83 4.84 -2.91
CA LYS A 176 -9.90 5.94 -2.63
C LYS A 176 -9.71 6.80 -3.89
N PRO A 177 -10.47 7.89 -4.09
CA PRO A 177 -10.37 8.73 -5.29
C PRO A 177 -9.08 9.56 -5.30
N LYS A 178 -8.27 9.44 -6.38
CA LYS A 178 -6.99 10.15 -6.61
C LYS A 178 -7.06 11.62 -6.19
N SER A 179 -8.13 12.32 -6.59
CA SER A 179 -8.32 13.75 -6.33
C SER A 179 -8.29 14.16 -4.84
N GLU A 180 -8.58 13.23 -3.93
CA GLU A 180 -8.72 13.47 -2.48
C GLU A 180 -7.56 12.85 -1.65
N GLU A 181 -6.57 12.25 -2.31
CA GLU A 181 -5.31 11.79 -1.69
C GLU A 181 -4.61 12.92 -0.90
N PRO A 182 -3.67 12.61 0.01
CA PRO A 182 -2.94 13.64 0.79
C PRO A 182 -2.32 14.78 -0.02
N TYR A 183 -1.99 14.56 -1.30
CA TYR A 183 -1.46 15.57 -2.25
C TYR A 183 -2.43 15.91 -3.39
N GLY A 184 -3.64 15.34 -3.37
CA GLY A 184 -4.70 15.61 -4.33
C GLY A 184 -5.24 17.04 -4.19
N HIS A 185 -5.60 17.63 -5.33
CA HIS A 185 -6.08 19.02 -5.41
C HIS A 185 -7.44 19.26 -4.72
N LEU A 186 -8.16 18.19 -4.34
CA LEU A 186 -9.43 18.21 -3.62
C LEU A 186 -9.32 17.55 -2.23
N ASN A 187 -8.12 17.48 -1.62
CA ASN A 187 -7.97 16.98 -0.25
C ASN A 187 -8.65 17.93 0.76
N PRO A 188 -9.72 17.52 1.48
CA PRO A 188 -10.45 18.40 2.39
C PRO A 188 -9.68 18.73 3.69
N LYS A 189 -8.52 18.10 3.97
CA LYS A 189 -7.62 18.50 5.07
C LYS A 189 -6.59 19.54 4.58
N TRP A 190 -7.06 20.77 4.40
CA TRP A 190 -6.33 21.93 3.82
C TRP A 190 -4.96 22.21 4.48
N THR A 191 -4.81 21.85 5.76
CA THR A 191 -3.55 21.99 6.53
C THR A 191 -2.34 21.32 5.87
N LYS A 192 -2.51 20.23 5.12
CA LYS A 192 -1.38 19.61 4.38
C LYS A 192 -0.87 20.47 3.22
N TYR A 193 -1.71 21.35 2.64
CA TYR A 193 -1.28 22.32 1.63
C TYR A 193 -0.47 23.46 2.26
N PHE A 194 -0.90 23.95 3.44
CA PHE A 194 -0.15 24.96 4.20
C PHE A 194 1.25 24.46 4.61
N HIS A 195 1.35 23.22 5.11
CA HIS A 195 2.63 22.62 5.51
C HIS A 195 3.59 22.42 4.31
N LYS A 196 3.05 22.16 3.10
CA LYS A 196 3.82 22.06 1.85
C LYS A 196 4.49 23.39 1.47
N LEU A 197 3.92 24.53 1.88
CA LEU A 197 4.45 25.86 1.59
C LEU A 197 5.53 26.30 2.59
N CYS A 198 5.43 25.92 3.87
CA CYS A 198 6.38 26.34 4.90
C CYS A 198 7.65 25.48 5.03
N CYS A 199 7.59 24.15 4.83
CA CYS A 199 8.78 23.27 5.00
C CYS A 199 8.86 22.15 3.93
N PRO A 200 9.31 22.47 2.69
CA PRO A 200 9.35 21.50 1.59
C PRO A 200 10.31 20.31 1.81
N CYS A 201 11.27 20.42 2.73
CA CYS A 201 12.17 19.31 3.11
C CYS A 201 11.58 18.36 4.17
N CYS A 202 10.60 18.79 4.97
CA CYS A 202 10.09 18.01 6.10
C CYS A 202 8.81 17.23 5.78
N PHE A 203 7.96 17.70 4.86
CA PHE A 203 6.61 17.17 4.66
C PHE A 203 6.45 16.33 3.40
N GLY A 204 6.38 15.02 3.60
CA GLY A 204 6.03 14.02 2.59
C GLY A 204 7.08 12.94 2.40
N ARG A 205 6.74 11.92 1.61
CA ARG A 205 7.66 10.82 1.27
C ARG A 205 8.44 11.16 -0.01
N GLY A 206 9.59 11.81 0.14
CA GLY A 206 10.48 12.21 -0.97
C GLY A 206 11.11 11.08 -1.80
N CYS A 207 10.62 9.85 -1.65
CA CYS A 207 10.94 8.66 -2.46
C CYS A 207 9.72 8.12 -3.23
N LEU A 208 8.52 8.70 -3.05
CA LEU A 208 7.29 8.31 -3.73
C LEU A 208 6.90 9.36 -4.77
N VAL A 209 6.24 8.92 -5.85
CA VAL A 209 5.64 9.83 -6.84
C VAL A 209 4.37 10.46 -6.24
N PRO A 210 4.20 11.79 -6.25
CA PRO A 210 3.01 12.42 -5.68
C PRO A 210 1.72 12.05 -6.43
N ASN A 211 0.61 11.92 -5.70
CA ASN A 211 -0.75 11.83 -6.27
C ASN A 211 -0.97 10.57 -7.16
N GLN A 212 -0.30 9.46 -6.81
CA GLN A 212 -0.40 8.15 -7.45
C GLN A 212 -0.67 7.01 -6.44
N GLY A 213 -1.20 7.33 -5.24
CA GLY A 213 -1.47 6.32 -4.22
C GLY A 213 -2.48 5.26 -4.69
N TYR A 214 -3.49 5.66 -5.46
CA TYR A 214 -4.43 4.74 -6.10
C TYR A 214 -3.78 3.75 -7.09
N LEU A 215 -2.67 4.13 -7.76
CA LEU A 215 -1.89 3.19 -8.58
C LEU A 215 -1.09 2.24 -7.69
N SER A 216 -0.52 2.72 -6.59
CA SER A 216 0.20 1.88 -5.62
C SER A 216 -0.69 0.79 -5.01
N GLU A 217 -1.97 1.11 -4.74
CA GLU A 217 -2.97 0.13 -4.29
C GLU A 217 -3.26 -0.95 -5.35
N ALA A 218 -3.50 -0.56 -6.61
CA ALA A 218 -3.75 -1.50 -7.70
C ALA A 218 -2.50 -2.33 -8.05
N ALA A 219 -1.30 -1.72 -7.97
CA ALA A 219 -0.01 -2.37 -8.17
C ALA A 219 0.22 -3.49 -7.15
N ALA A 220 -0.12 -3.27 -5.88
CA ALA A 220 0.01 -4.30 -4.85
C ALA A 220 -0.89 -5.52 -5.16
N SER A 221 -2.13 -5.29 -5.60
CA SER A 221 -3.03 -6.39 -6.00
C SER A 221 -2.57 -7.10 -7.27
N LEU A 222 -1.93 -6.39 -8.21
CA LEU A 222 -1.37 -7.01 -9.41
C LEU A 222 -0.14 -7.86 -9.09
N VAL A 223 0.78 -7.34 -8.27
CA VAL A 223 1.98 -8.06 -7.80
C VAL A 223 1.58 -9.30 -7.00
N ASP A 224 0.59 -9.19 -6.10
CA ASP A 224 0.02 -10.32 -5.36
C ASP A 224 -0.52 -11.40 -6.31
N SER A 225 -1.35 -11.01 -7.29
CA SER A 225 -1.97 -11.92 -8.24
C SER A 225 -0.95 -12.60 -9.16
N LYS A 226 0.01 -11.83 -9.70
CA LYS A 226 1.06 -12.34 -10.61
C LYS A 226 2.06 -13.25 -9.88
N LEU A 227 2.25 -13.08 -8.57
CA LEU A 227 3.03 -14.00 -7.73
C LEU A 227 2.20 -15.17 -7.15
N GLY A 228 0.88 -15.07 -7.10
CA GLY A 228 0.00 -16.06 -6.48
C GLY A 228 0.03 -16.04 -4.94
N LEU A 229 0.23 -14.87 -4.32
CA LEU A 229 0.36 -14.74 -2.87
C LEU A 229 -0.99 -14.89 -2.15
N GLY A 230 -2.04 -14.22 -2.64
CA GLY A 230 -3.40 -14.31 -2.11
C GLY A 230 -3.60 -13.60 -0.77
N VAL A 231 -2.87 -12.50 -0.52
CA VAL A 231 -2.99 -11.69 0.71
C VAL A 231 -3.54 -10.29 0.46
N VAL A 232 -3.43 -9.71 -0.74
CA VAL A 232 -4.08 -8.42 -1.08
C VAL A 232 -5.54 -8.66 -1.53
N PRO A 233 -6.55 -8.04 -0.89
CA PRO A 233 -7.91 -8.07 -1.41
C PRO A 233 -7.95 -7.42 -2.81
N LYS A 234 -8.54 -8.11 -3.79
CA LYS A 234 -8.56 -7.74 -5.22
C LYS A 234 -8.83 -6.23 -5.38
N THR A 235 -7.88 -5.51 -5.98
CA THR A 235 -7.89 -4.03 -6.08
C THR A 235 -7.58 -3.59 -7.49
N LYS A 236 -8.43 -2.74 -8.09
CA LYS A 236 -8.23 -2.16 -9.43
C LYS A 236 -8.47 -0.66 -9.46
N VAL A 237 -8.01 -0.01 -10.53
CA VAL A 237 -8.39 1.37 -10.84
C VAL A 237 -9.84 1.37 -11.36
N VAL A 238 -10.69 2.20 -10.76
CA VAL A 238 -12.10 2.38 -11.14
C VAL A 238 -12.42 3.87 -11.25
N PHE A 239 -13.51 4.18 -11.95
CA PHE A 239 -14.04 5.53 -12.12
C PHE A 239 -15.45 5.61 -11.56
N LEU A 240 -15.66 6.28 -10.42
CA LEU A 240 -16.98 6.41 -9.77
C LEU A 240 -17.39 7.88 -9.59
N SER A 241 -18.69 8.16 -9.47
CA SER A 241 -19.21 9.48 -9.06
C SER A 241 -20.41 9.36 -8.12
N SER A 242 -20.29 9.90 -6.91
CA SER A 242 -21.33 9.93 -5.87
C SER A 242 -21.48 11.34 -5.29
N GLU A 243 -22.68 11.74 -4.85
CA GLU A 243 -22.89 13.02 -4.18
C GLU A 243 -22.15 13.14 -2.83
N THR A 244 -21.70 12.03 -2.25
CA THR A 244 -20.89 11.97 -1.02
C THR A 244 -19.40 12.28 -1.22
N PHE A 245 -18.87 12.21 -2.45
CA PHE A 245 -17.46 12.53 -2.72
C PHE A 245 -17.18 14.05 -2.70
N HIS A 246 -15.93 14.44 -2.44
CA HIS A 246 -15.57 15.86 -2.34
C HIS A 246 -15.37 16.51 -3.72
N TYR A 247 -16.28 17.39 -4.13
CA TYR A 247 -16.26 18.12 -5.39
C TYR A 247 -16.28 19.63 -5.16
N ASN A 248 -15.64 20.39 -6.05
CA ASN A 248 -15.69 21.85 -6.05
C ASN A 248 -17.13 22.38 -6.10
N ALA A 249 -17.35 23.56 -5.52
CA ALA A 249 -18.62 24.29 -5.63
C ALA A 249 -19.06 24.48 -7.10
N ILE A 250 -18.11 24.72 -8.01
CA ILE A 250 -18.35 24.85 -9.45
C ILE A 250 -18.94 23.56 -10.05
N ASP A 251 -18.45 22.38 -9.66
CA ASP A 251 -18.91 21.10 -10.21
C ASP A 251 -20.25 20.67 -9.60
N ARG A 252 -20.48 20.99 -8.31
CA ARG A 252 -21.80 20.86 -7.67
C ARG A 252 -22.83 21.82 -8.29
N ALA A 253 -22.45 23.05 -8.65
CA ALA A 253 -23.32 23.99 -9.36
C ALA A 253 -23.63 23.52 -10.81
N LYS A 254 -22.60 23.11 -11.58
CA LYS A 254 -22.76 22.61 -12.96
C LYS A 254 -23.63 21.36 -13.03
N SER A 255 -23.48 20.41 -12.11
CA SER A 255 -24.29 19.19 -12.06
C SER A 255 -25.75 19.48 -11.72
N ARG A 256 -26.02 20.32 -10.69
CA ARG A 256 -27.36 20.81 -10.36
C ARG A 256 -28.03 21.54 -11.54
N GLY A 257 -27.32 22.49 -12.16
CA GLY A 257 -27.82 23.25 -13.31
C GLY A 257 -28.17 22.37 -14.52
N LYS A 258 -27.34 21.37 -14.83
CA LYS A 258 -27.64 20.37 -15.87
C LYS A 258 -28.85 19.50 -15.55
N LYS A 259 -28.99 19.05 -14.29
CA LYS A 259 -30.13 18.24 -13.83
C LYS A 259 -31.44 19.05 -13.96
N TYR A 260 -31.46 20.27 -13.42
CA TYR A 260 -32.58 21.20 -13.58
C TYR A 260 -32.93 21.49 -15.05
N ALA A 261 -31.93 21.70 -15.91
CA ALA A 261 -32.15 21.93 -17.33
C ALA A 261 -32.66 20.67 -18.07
N LEU A 262 -32.36 19.46 -17.61
CA LEU A 262 -32.96 18.22 -18.12
C LEU A 262 -34.43 18.09 -17.70
N GLU A 263 -34.73 18.33 -16.42
CA GLU A 263 -36.07 18.23 -15.84
C GLU A 263 -37.02 19.29 -16.40
N LYS A 264 -36.57 20.55 -16.53
CA LYS A 264 -37.42 21.68 -16.97
C LYS A 264 -37.42 21.92 -18.48
N VAL A 265 -36.32 21.61 -19.18
CA VAL A 265 -36.21 21.84 -20.64
C VAL A 265 -35.55 20.64 -21.33
N PRO A 266 -36.25 19.50 -21.51
CA PRO A 266 -35.66 18.29 -22.10
C PRO A 266 -34.98 18.49 -23.47
N LYS A 267 -35.45 19.46 -24.28
CA LYS A 267 -34.83 19.85 -25.58
C LYS A 267 -33.46 20.55 -25.45
N VAL A 268 -33.10 21.02 -24.25
CA VAL A 268 -31.76 21.50 -23.88
C VAL A 268 -31.03 20.39 -23.13
N GLY A 269 -31.67 19.74 -22.15
CA GLY A 269 -31.10 18.65 -21.37
C GLY A 269 -30.49 17.52 -22.21
N ARG A 270 -31.19 17.05 -23.25
CA ARG A 270 -30.72 15.98 -24.16
C ARG A 270 -29.48 16.35 -24.99
N ARG A 271 -29.02 17.61 -24.96
CA ARG A 271 -27.74 18.04 -25.57
C ARG A 271 -26.55 17.95 -24.60
N PHE A 272 -26.77 17.63 -23.33
CA PHE A 272 -25.68 17.34 -22.40
C PHE A 272 -25.29 15.86 -22.47
N HIS A 273 -24.16 15.58 -23.13
CA HIS A 273 -23.51 14.25 -23.17
C HIS A 273 -23.20 13.64 -21.80
N ARG A 274 -23.35 14.40 -20.71
CA ARG A 274 -23.28 13.91 -19.33
C ARG A 274 -24.08 14.84 -18.41
N VAL A 275 -25.04 14.29 -17.68
CA VAL A 275 -25.76 14.92 -16.56
C VAL A 275 -25.26 14.28 -15.25
N GLY A 276 -25.33 15.00 -14.13
CA GLY A 276 -24.71 14.57 -12.85
C GLY A 276 -23.26 15.03 -12.67
N LEU A 277 -22.60 14.48 -11.65
CA LEU A 277 -21.22 14.80 -11.25
C LEU A 277 -20.17 14.14 -12.16
N PRO A 278 -18.92 14.66 -12.25
CA PRO A 278 -17.86 14.03 -13.03
C PRO A 278 -17.27 12.78 -12.35
N LEU A 279 -16.85 11.78 -13.13
CA LEU A 279 -16.17 10.59 -12.56
C LEU A 279 -14.84 11.00 -11.91
N LYS A 280 -14.55 10.35 -10.77
CA LYS A 280 -13.25 10.36 -10.10
C LYS A 280 -12.57 9.03 -10.36
N ALA A 281 -11.37 9.05 -10.90
CA ALA A 281 -10.47 7.89 -10.87
C ALA A 281 -10.01 7.63 -9.43
N GLY A 282 -9.89 6.36 -9.05
CA GLY A 282 -9.39 5.94 -7.75
C GLY A 282 -9.17 4.42 -7.70
N SER A 283 -8.66 3.92 -6.58
CA SER A 283 -8.56 2.48 -6.34
C SER A 283 -9.83 1.99 -5.67
N PHE A 284 -10.32 0.84 -6.11
CA PHE A 284 -11.41 0.10 -5.46
C PHE A 284 -10.88 -1.25 -5.03
N GLN A 285 -10.81 -1.45 -3.72
CA GLN A 285 -10.35 -2.66 -3.05
C GLN A 285 -11.58 -3.43 -2.53
N LEU A 286 -11.68 -4.73 -2.80
CA LEU A 286 -12.77 -5.55 -2.25
C LEU A 286 -12.75 -5.53 -0.72
N PHE A 287 -13.93 -5.42 -0.09
CA PHE A 287 -14.07 -5.45 1.35
C PHE A 287 -13.96 -6.90 1.88
N VAL A 288 -13.36 -7.08 3.07
CA VAL A 288 -13.10 -8.41 3.65
C VAL A 288 -13.74 -8.56 5.03
N GLU A 289 -14.62 -9.56 5.18
CA GLU A 289 -15.45 -9.76 6.37
C GLU A 289 -14.79 -10.67 7.42
N GLY A 290 -15.01 -10.37 8.70
CA GLY A 290 -14.46 -11.13 9.85
C GLY A 290 -13.00 -10.83 10.21
N TYR A 291 -12.32 -9.97 9.44
CA TYR A 291 -10.94 -9.54 9.71
C TYR A 291 -10.86 -8.48 10.82
N ARG A 292 -9.73 -8.42 11.51
CA ARG A 292 -9.34 -7.35 12.47
C ARG A 292 -7.86 -7.02 12.31
N GLU A 293 -7.45 -5.84 12.77
CA GLU A 293 -6.04 -5.41 12.83
C GLU A 293 -5.11 -6.51 13.39
N ALA A 294 -3.94 -6.68 12.80
CA ALA A 294 -3.01 -7.73 13.21
C ALA A 294 -2.53 -7.53 14.66
N ASP A 295 -2.32 -6.28 15.11
CA ASP A 295 -1.94 -5.96 16.49
C ASP A 295 -2.92 -6.53 17.54
N TYR A 296 -4.23 -6.46 17.28
CA TYR A 296 -5.27 -7.05 18.15
C TYR A 296 -5.11 -8.57 18.30
N TRP A 297 -4.76 -9.26 17.21
CA TRP A 297 -4.60 -10.72 17.20
C TRP A 297 -3.24 -11.17 17.72
N LEU A 298 -2.16 -10.45 17.39
CA LEU A 298 -0.81 -10.75 17.88
C LEU A 298 -0.74 -10.69 19.41
N ARG A 299 -1.28 -9.64 20.04
CA ARG A 299 -1.41 -9.54 21.51
C ARG A 299 -2.21 -10.69 22.13
N ARG A 300 -3.21 -11.21 21.41
CA ARG A 300 -3.98 -12.40 21.84
C ARG A 300 -3.15 -13.67 21.74
N PHE A 301 -2.36 -13.85 20.68
CA PHE A 301 -1.50 -15.02 20.48
C PHE A 301 -0.28 -15.05 21.41
N GLU A 302 0.12 -13.90 22.00
CA GLU A 302 1.09 -13.84 23.10
C GLU A 302 0.52 -14.38 24.42
N ALA A 303 -0.78 -14.20 24.68
CA ALA A 303 -1.46 -14.65 25.90
C ALA A 303 -2.10 -16.04 25.78
N GLU A 304 -2.62 -16.39 24.60
CA GLU A 304 -3.21 -17.68 24.24
C GLU A 304 -2.51 -18.19 22.96
N PRO A 305 -1.37 -18.92 23.08
CA PRO A 305 -0.60 -19.39 21.94
C PRO A 305 -1.42 -20.27 20.98
N LEU A 306 -1.27 -19.98 19.68
CA LEU A 306 -1.96 -20.73 18.63
C LEU A 306 -1.54 -22.21 18.59
N PRO A 307 -2.49 -23.14 18.33
CA PRO A 307 -2.17 -24.52 17.97
C PRO A 307 -1.16 -24.61 16.81
N GLU A 308 -0.26 -25.59 16.85
CA GLU A 308 0.93 -25.65 15.97
C GLU A 308 0.60 -25.66 14.47
N ASN A 309 -0.51 -26.29 14.07
CA ASN A 309 -1.01 -26.24 12.69
C ASN A 309 -1.41 -24.81 12.27
N ILE A 310 -2.14 -24.09 13.12
CA ILE A 310 -2.58 -22.71 12.86
C ILE A 310 -1.39 -21.74 12.94
N ARG A 311 -0.45 -21.98 13.84
CA ARG A 311 0.81 -21.22 13.91
C ARG A 311 1.63 -21.35 12.63
N LYS A 312 1.67 -22.53 12.00
CA LYS A 312 2.28 -22.73 10.67
C LYS A 312 1.51 -22.04 9.54
N GLN A 313 0.18 -22.12 9.52
CA GLN A 313 -0.64 -21.37 8.56
C GLN A 313 -0.39 -19.85 8.66
N LEU A 314 -0.36 -19.30 9.88
CA LEU A 314 -0.06 -17.89 10.11
C LEU A 314 1.35 -17.51 9.62
N GLN A 315 2.35 -18.37 9.83
CA GLN A 315 3.71 -18.15 9.36
C GLN A 315 3.79 -18.13 7.82
N SER A 316 3.13 -19.06 7.12
CA SER A 316 3.05 -19.06 5.64
C SER A 316 2.35 -17.81 5.10
N GLN A 317 1.21 -17.43 5.70
CA GLN A 317 0.51 -16.17 5.38
C GLN A 317 1.39 -14.93 5.63
N PHE A 318 2.17 -14.92 6.71
CA PHE A 318 3.07 -13.83 7.07
C PHE A 318 4.25 -13.70 6.10
N GLU A 319 4.82 -14.83 5.67
CA GLU A 319 5.88 -14.85 4.66
C GLU A 319 5.41 -14.31 3.30
N ARG A 320 4.17 -14.59 2.90
CA ARG A 320 3.53 -14.00 1.71
C ARG A 320 3.37 -12.48 1.82
N LEU A 321 2.96 -11.97 2.99
CA LEU A 321 2.93 -10.52 3.28
C LEU A 321 4.32 -9.87 3.17
N VAL A 322 5.36 -10.53 3.73
CA VAL A 322 6.75 -10.09 3.65
C VAL A 322 7.23 -10.01 2.19
N VAL A 323 6.96 -11.04 1.39
CA VAL A 323 7.33 -11.09 -0.04
C VAL A 323 6.70 -9.93 -0.81
N LEU A 324 5.39 -9.69 -0.63
CA LEU A 324 4.69 -8.56 -1.22
C LEU A 324 5.38 -7.23 -0.84
N ASP A 325 5.43 -6.93 0.46
CA ASP A 325 5.92 -5.64 0.98
C ASP A 325 7.35 -5.36 0.57
N TYR A 326 8.20 -6.38 0.50
CA TYR A 326 9.60 -6.24 0.08
C TYR A 326 9.69 -5.90 -1.41
N ILE A 327 9.01 -6.65 -2.29
CA ILE A 327 9.02 -6.43 -3.74
C ILE A 327 8.47 -5.04 -4.11
N ILE A 328 7.32 -4.65 -3.57
CA ILE A 328 6.75 -3.31 -3.83
C ILE A 328 7.47 -2.19 -3.06
N ARG A 329 8.42 -2.55 -2.17
CA ARG A 329 9.03 -1.69 -1.15
C ARG A 329 8.01 -0.77 -0.48
N ASN A 330 7.04 -1.36 0.19
CA ASN A 330 6.05 -0.63 0.98
C ASN A 330 6.77 0.27 2.02
N THR A 331 6.26 1.48 2.22
CA THR A 331 6.80 2.46 3.18
C THR A 331 5.88 2.73 4.38
N ASP A 332 4.69 2.12 4.45
CA ASP A 332 3.71 2.34 5.55
C ASP A 332 3.11 1.09 6.20
N ARG A 333 3.74 -0.08 6.09
CA ARG A 333 3.26 -1.26 6.82
C ARG A 333 3.53 -1.14 8.33
N GLY A 334 2.60 -0.56 9.06
CA GLY A 334 2.38 -0.77 10.50
C GLY A 334 1.62 -2.07 10.78
N ASN A 335 1.33 -2.39 12.05
CA ASN A 335 0.55 -3.59 12.46
C ASN A 335 -0.97 -3.35 12.56
N ASP A 336 -1.37 -2.11 12.33
CA ASP A 336 -2.70 -1.63 11.97
C ASP A 336 -3.01 -1.89 10.48
N ASN A 337 -2.03 -1.62 9.61
CA ASN A 337 -2.16 -1.67 8.15
C ASN A 337 -2.07 -3.09 7.55
N TRP A 338 -2.27 -4.14 8.33
CA TRP A 338 -2.62 -5.47 7.83
C TRP A 338 -3.55 -6.16 8.82
N LEU A 339 -4.45 -6.99 8.31
CA LEU A 339 -5.51 -7.62 9.09
C LEU A 339 -5.29 -9.13 9.18
N ILE A 340 -5.77 -9.73 10.26
CA ILE A 340 -5.89 -11.18 10.46
C ILE A 340 -7.38 -11.54 10.62
N LYS A 341 -7.83 -12.59 9.92
CA LYS A 341 -9.05 -13.34 10.23
C LYS A 341 -8.61 -14.66 10.85
N TYR A 342 -9.19 -15.01 12.00
CA TYR A 342 -8.99 -16.31 12.65
C TYR A 342 -10.32 -16.81 13.19
N GLU A 343 -10.71 -18.02 12.79
CA GLU A 343 -11.94 -18.69 13.21
C GLU A 343 -11.58 -19.89 14.10
N LYS A 344 -12.04 -19.88 15.36
CA LYS A 344 -11.80 -21.00 16.29
C LYS A 344 -12.73 -22.18 15.99
N PRO A 345 -12.31 -23.43 16.29
CA PRO A 345 -13.15 -24.60 16.05
C PRO A 345 -14.32 -24.58 17.04
N GLY A 346 -15.55 -24.48 16.52
CA GLY A 346 -16.78 -24.38 17.31
C GLY A 346 -17.56 -23.09 17.11
N ASP A 347 -16.91 -21.97 16.78
CA ASP A 347 -17.58 -20.65 16.60
C ASP A 347 -18.57 -20.64 15.40
N GLY A 348 -18.47 -21.61 14.48
CA GLY A 348 -19.34 -21.75 13.31
C GLY A 348 -20.70 -22.43 13.58
N ALA A 349 -20.99 -22.90 14.79
CA ALA A 349 -22.22 -23.66 15.11
C ALA A 349 -23.52 -22.81 15.17
N GLY A 350 -23.53 -21.63 14.53
CA GLY A 350 -24.57 -20.60 14.65
C GLY A 350 -25.64 -20.57 13.54
N GLN A 351 -25.49 -21.37 12.47
CA GLN A 351 -26.50 -21.50 11.40
C GLN A 351 -26.46 -22.92 10.80
N LYS A 352 -27.36 -23.80 11.26
CA LYS A 352 -27.72 -25.03 10.54
C LYS A 352 -28.96 -24.76 9.70
N ASP A 353 -28.82 -24.88 8.37
CA ASP A 353 -29.90 -25.26 7.43
C ASP A 353 -29.33 -25.37 5.99
N ALA A 354 -28.39 -26.30 5.81
CA ALA A 354 -27.99 -26.84 4.51
C ALA A 354 -27.19 -28.14 4.71
N GLU A 355 -27.50 -29.20 3.97
CA GLU A 355 -26.67 -30.40 3.93
C GLU A 355 -25.38 -30.13 3.14
N TRP A 356 -24.23 -30.27 3.79
CA TRP A 356 -22.91 -30.26 3.16
C TRP A 356 -22.08 -31.44 3.67
N PRO A 357 -21.15 -32.01 2.88
CA PRO A 357 -20.44 -33.24 3.25
C PRO A 357 -19.57 -33.08 4.51
N GLU A 358 -19.51 -34.12 5.33
CA GLU A 358 -18.82 -34.16 6.62
C GLU A 358 -17.29 -34.22 6.50
N ASN A 359 -16.63 -33.19 5.94
CA ASN A 359 -15.19 -33.01 6.16
C ASN A 359 -14.65 -31.58 5.89
N CYS A 360 -14.90 -30.66 6.83
CA CYS A 360 -14.10 -29.43 7.01
C CYS A 360 -14.41 -28.77 8.36
N SER A 361 -13.82 -29.28 9.45
CA SER A 361 -13.84 -28.63 10.78
C SER A 361 -12.56 -27.83 11.08
N ASP A 362 -11.77 -27.58 10.03
CA ASP A 362 -10.46 -26.95 10.12
C ASP A 362 -10.57 -25.46 10.44
N SER A 363 -10.04 -25.09 11.60
CA SER A 363 -9.81 -23.69 11.97
C SER A 363 -8.90 -23.04 10.92
N CYS A 364 -9.30 -21.87 10.39
CA CYS A 364 -8.56 -21.19 9.34
C CYS A 364 -8.02 -19.85 9.86
N ILE A 365 -6.78 -19.53 9.51
CA ILE A 365 -6.18 -18.21 9.73
C ILE A 365 -5.70 -17.61 8.39
N LYS A 366 -6.06 -16.35 8.12
CA LYS A 366 -5.74 -15.65 6.88
C LYS A 366 -5.28 -14.21 7.15
N ILE A 367 -4.40 -13.69 6.31
CA ILE A 367 -3.96 -12.28 6.34
C ILE A 367 -4.59 -11.51 5.19
N ALA A 368 -4.95 -10.24 5.44
CA ALA A 368 -5.31 -9.27 4.41
C ALA A 368 -4.38 -8.04 4.45
N ALA A 369 -3.67 -7.80 3.35
CA ALA A 369 -2.74 -6.70 3.13
C ALA A 369 -3.47 -5.48 2.53
N ILE A 370 -3.96 -4.59 3.41
CA ILE A 370 -4.71 -3.38 3.05
C ILE A 370 -3.81 -2.13 2.98
N ASP A 371 -4.37 -0.98 2.60
CA ASP A 371 -3.71 0.34 2.58
C ASP A 371 -2.29 0.37 1.95
N ASN A 372 -2.17 -0.18 0.74
CA ASN A 372 -0.91 -0.30 0.01
C ASN A 372 -0.57 0.99 -0.78
N GLY A 373 -1.27 2.10 -0.52
CA GLY A 373 -1.18 3.35 -1.28
C GLY A 373 0.13 4.13 -1.15
N LEU A 374 1.11 3.63 -0.41
CA LEU A 374 2.41 4.27 -0.17
C LEU A 374 3.58 3.29 -0.38
N ALA A 375 3.55 2.60 -1.52
CA ALA A 375 4.59 1.71 -2.01
C ALA A 375 5.10 2.17 -3.40
N VAL A 376 5.86 1.30 -4.08
CA VAL A 376 6.45 1.52 -5.41
C VAL A 376 7.30 2.82 -5.48
N PRO A 377 8.33 2.97 -4.61
CA PRO A 377 9.16 4.18 -4.57
C PRO A 377 10.16 4.26 -5.74
N PHE A 378 10.42 5.47 -6.22
CA PHE A 378 11.39 5.74 -7.30
C PHE A 378 12.86 5.77 -6.84
N LYS A 379 13.10 5.71 -5.52
CA LYS A 379 14.43 5.51 -4.93
C LYS A 379 14.28 4.84 -3.57
N HIS A 380 15.34 4.23 -3.05
CA HIS A 380 15.35 3.82 -1.64
C HIS A 380 15.21 5.05 -0.71
N PRO A 381 14.53 4.94 0.45
CA PRO A 381 14.40 6.05 1.38
C PRO A 381 15.74 6.52 1.93
N ASP A 382 15.93 7.83 2.07
CA ASP A 382 17.15 8.40 2.65
C ASP A 382 17.31 7.98 4.12
N GLU A 383 18.54 7.85 4.62
CA GLU A 383 18.84 7.26 5.95
C GLU A 383 18.09 7.93 7.11
N TRP A 384 18.00 9.27 7.08
CA TRP A 384 17.27 10.08 8.07
C TRP A 384 15.75 9.84 8.09
N ARG A 385 15.22 9.04 7.16
CA ARG A 385 13.79 8.72 7.03
C ARG A 385 13.57 7.32 6.45
N ALA A 386 14.14 6.32 7.11
CA ALA A 386 14.32 4.96 6.58
C ALA A 386 13.04 4.19 6.15
N TYR A 387 11.84 4.58 6.61
CA TYR A 387 10.56 3.86 6.45
C TYR A 387 10.69 2.35 6.66
N PRO A 388 10.85 1.89 7.92
CA PRO A 388 11.00 0.47 8.23
C PRO A 388 9.71 -0.31 7.99
N PHE A 389 9.83 -1.62 7.81
CA PHE A 389 8.69 -2.54 7.85
C PHE A 389 8.43 -2.91 9.31
N HIS A 390 7.26 -2.57 9.87
CA HIS A 390 7.04 -2.78 11.32
C HIS A 390 6.94 -4.26 11.71
N TRP A 391 6.57 -5.14 10.76
CA TRP A 391 6.62 -6.58 10.97
C TRP A 391 8.05 -7.13 11.22
N ALA A 392 9.12 -6.40 10.86
CA ALA A 392 10.49 -6.89 11.02
C ALA A 392 10.93 -7.05 12.50
N TRP A 393 10.21 -6.42 13.43
CA TRP A 393 10.43 -6.58 14.87
C TRP A 393 9.65 -7.74 15.50
N LEU A 394 8.69 -8.34 14.77
CA LEU A 394 7.87 -9.44 15.29
C LEU A 394 8.67 -10.75 15.41
N PRO A 395 8.35 -11.63 16.37
CA PRO A 395 9.00 -12.95 16.48
C PRO A 395 8.98 -13.77 15.18
N GLN A 396 7.88 -13.69 14.43
CA GLN A 396 7.68 -14.34 13.12
C GLN A 396 8.74 -13.94 12.07
N ALA A 397 9.27 -12.71 12.15
CA ALA A 397 10.31 -12.23 11.23
C ALA A 397 11.70 -12.84 11.48
N LYS A 398 11.89 -13.55 12.60
CA LYS A 398 13.14 -14.27 12.93
C LYS A 398 13.16 -15.71 12.39
N VAL A 399 12.01 -16.23 11.96
CA VAL A 399 11.87 -17.56 11.37
C VAL A 399 12.38 -17.53 9.92
N ALA A 400 13.15 -18.54 9.50
CA ALA A 400 13.59 -18.67 8.11
C ALA A 400 12.40 -18.92 7.17
N PHE A 401 12.46 -18.41 5.93
CA PHE A 401 11.39 -18.64 4.94
C PHE A 401 11.14 -20.14 4.75
N SER A 402 9.87 -20.54 4.87
CA SER A 402 9.42 -21.91 4.68
C SER A 402 9.68 -22.42 3.25
N GLN A 403 9.80 -23.74 3.11
CA GLN A 403 9.97 -24.36 1.79
C GLN A 403 8.77 -24.07 0.87
N GLU A 404 7.55 -23.98 1.42
CA GLU A 404 6.33 -23.58 0.70
C GLU A 404 6.50 -22.20 0.02
N THR A 405 6.91 -21.17 0.78
CA THR A 405 7.16 -19.83 0.23
C THR A 405 8.30 -19.83 -0.77
N ARG A 406 9.38 -20.59 -0.50
CA ARG A 406 10.53 -20.70 -1.43
C ARG A 406 10.08 -21.27 -2.78
N ASP A 407 9.35 -22.38 -2.79
CA ASP A 407 8.91 -23.04 -4.03
C ASP A 407 7.87 -22.21 -4.79
N LEU A 408 6.93 -21.57 -4.09
CA LEU A 408 5.91 -20.69 -4.69
C LEU A 408 6.51 -19.48 -5.40
N VAL A 409 7.52 -18.84 -4.78
CA VAL A 409 8.02 -17.51 -5.18
C VAL A 409 9.30 -17.59 -6.00
N LEU A 410 10.27 -18.44 -5.61
CA LEU A 410 11.61 -18.45 -6.22
C LEU A 410 11.57 -18.84 -7.70
N ALA A 411 10.70 -19.79 -8.07
CA ALA A 411 10.53 -20.21 -9.46
C ALA A 411 10.03 -19.07 -10.37
N ARG A 412 9.27 -18.12 -9.83
CA ARG A 412 8.79 -16.93 -10.57
C ARG A 412 9.85 -15.82 -10.59
N ILE A 413 10.31 -15.38 -9.41
CA ILE A 413 11.14 -14.17 -9.32
C ILE A 413 12.59 -14.35 -9.78
N SER A 414 13.05 -15.59 -9.97
CA SER A 414 14.38 -15.87 -10.54
C SER A 414 14.38 -15.96 -12.07
N ASP A 415 13.21 -16.03 -12.71
CA ASP A 415 13.07 -15.88 -14.16
C ASP A 415 13.03 -14.38 -14.54
N MET A 416 13.87 -14.00 -15.49
CA MET A 416 13.94 -12.62 -15.98
C MET A 416 12.80 -12.28 -16.95
N ASN A 417 12.14 -13.27 -17.57
CA ASN A 417 10.95 -13.02 -18.39
C ASN A 417 9.78 -12.65 -17.47
N PHE A 418 9.45 -13.47 -16.47
CA PHE A 418 8.44 -13.14 -15.45
C PHE A 418 8.63 -11.75 -14.81
N VAL A 419 9.87 -11.38 -14.47
CA VAL A 419 10.18 -10.06 -13.90
C VAL A 419 10.01 -8.93 -14.92
N GLN A 420 10.32 -9.17 -16.20
CA GLN A 420 10.07 -8.23 -17.28
C GLN A 420 8.57 -8.06 -17.55
N ASP A 421 7.82 -9.16 -17.64
CA ASP A 421 6.36 -9.16 -17.82
C ASP A 421 5.67 -8.46 -16.65
N LEU A 422 6.18 -8.58 -15.41
CA LEU A 422 5.66 -7.83 -14.26
C LEU A 422 5.93 -6.33 -14.39
N CYS A 423 7.10 -5.93 -14.91
CA CYS A 423 7.37 -4.52 -15.21
C CYS A 423 6.48 -3.98 -16.34
N GLU A 424 6.11 -4.81 -17.32
CA GLU A 424 5.26 -4.42 -18.44
C GLU A 424 3.79 -4.28 -18.02
N ASP A 425 3.23 -5.21 -17.25
CA ASP A 425 1.89 -5.06 -16.65
C ASP A 425 1.77 -3.77 -15.82
N LEU A 426 2.80 -3.46 -15.01
CA LEU A 426 2.85 -2.24 -14.21
C LEU A 426 3.02 -0.99 -15.09
N TYR A 427 3.71 -1.08 -16.22
CA TYR A 427 3.81 0.03 -17.19
C TYR A 427 2.45 0.30 -17.84
N GLU A 428 1.76 -0.74 -18.29
CA GLU A 428 0.42 -0.66 -18.90
C GLU A 428 -0.61 -0.08 -17.93
N MET A 429 -0.51 -0.40 -16.63
CA MET A 429 -1.32 0.25 -15.59
C MET A 429 -0.92 1.71 -15.36
N PHE A 430 0.37 2.00 -15.14
CA PHE A 430 0.81 3.34 -14.70
C PHE A 430 0.69 4.40 -15.80
N LYS A 431 0.86 4.02 -17.08
CA LYS A 431 0.70 4.95 -18.23
C LYS A 431 -0.72 5.49 -18.39
N THR A 432 -1.72 4.91 -17.71
CA THR A 432 -3.09 5.44 -17.69
C THR A 432 -3.22 6.76 -16.94
N ASP A 433 -2.24 7.12 -16.09
CA ASP A 433 -2.27 8.38 -15.37
C ASP A 433 -1.83 9.57 -16.22
N LYS A 434 -2.57 10.66 -16.12
CA LYS A 434 -2.26 11.95 -16.77
C LYS A 434 -0.98 12.60 -16.23
N GLY A 435 -0.48 12.16 -15.07
CA GLY A 435 0.79 12.55 -14.48
C GLY A 435 1.93 11.54 -14.67
N PHE A 436 1.78 10.55 -15.55
CA PHE A 436 2.80 9.53 -15.79
C PHE A 436 4.09 10.12 -16.38
N ASP A 437 5.23 9.85 -15.74
CA ASP A 437 6.57 10.12 -16.25
C ASP A 437 7.33 8.81 -16.41
N ARG A 438 7.74 8.50 -17.65
CA ARG A 438 8.42 7.24 -17.98
C ARG A 438 9.80 7.10 -17.33
N THR A 439 10.52 8.20 -17.11
CA THR A 439 11.83 8.19 -16.46
C THR A 439 11.69 7.92 -14.97
N MET A 440 10.64 8.44 -14.34
CA MET A 440 10.28 8.13 -12.95
C MET A 440 9.84 6.67 -12.81
N PHE A 441 9.05 6.16 -13.75
CA PHE A 441 8.62 4.76 -13.78
C PHE A 441 9.81 3.78 -13.88
N GLU A 442 10.77 4.02 -14.78
CA GLU A 442 11.96 3.16 -14.86
C GLU A 442 12.82 3.18 -13.58
N ARG A 443 12.78 4.27 -12.81
CA ARG A 443 13.39 4.35 -11.47
C ARG A 443 12.60 3.59 -10.40
N GLN A 444 11.27 3.58 -10.48
CA GLN A 444 10.44 2.71 -9.64
C GLN A 444 10.75 1.23 -9.93
N MET A 445 10.84 0.87 -11.21
CA MET A 445 11.17 -0.50 -11.62
C MET A 445 12.63 -0.87 -11.30
N SER A 446 13.59 0.07 -11.33
CA SER A 446 14.98 -0.23 -10.93
C SER A 446 15.12 -0.48 -9.42
N VAL A 447 14.31 0.15 -8.58
CA VAL A 447 14.17 -0.23 -7.17
C VAL A 447 13.52 -1.60 -7.02
N MET A 448 12.38 -1.86 -7.68
CA MET A 448 11.69 -3.15 -7.61
C MET A 448 12.59 -4.33 -8.04
N ARG A 449 13.32 -4.19 -9.16
CA ARG A 449 14.31 -5.18 -9.62
C ARG A 449 15.43 -5.42 -8.58
N GLY A 450 15.83 -4.39 -7.84
CA GLY A 450 16.77 -4.50 -6.72
C GLY A 450 16.21 -5.26 -5.50
N GLN A 451 14.93 -5.08 -5.18
CA GLN A 451 14.25 -5.87 -4.15
C GLN A 451 14.11 -7.34 -4.57
N VAL A 452 13.71 -7.59 -5.82
CA VAL A 452 13.63 -8.93 -6.42
C VAL A 452 14.98 -9.65 -6.36
N LEU A 453 16.09 -8.98 -6.67
CA LEU A 453 17.44 -9.54 -6.57
C LEU A 453 17.78 -9.97 -5.13
N ASN A 454 17.57 -9.08 -4.16
CA ASN A 454 17.83 -9.37 -2.74
C ASN A 454 16.95 -10.52 -2.22
N LEU A 455 15.66 -10.51 -2.53
CA LEU A 455 14.72 -11.56 -2.12
C LEU A 455 15.07 -12.91 -2.77
N THR A 456 15.44 -12.92 -4.05
CA THR A 456 15.91 -14.13 -4.75
C THR A 456 17.10 -14.76 -4.03
N GLN A 457 18.08 -13.95 -3.61
CA GLN A 457 19.23 -14.45 -2.87
C GLN A 457 18.83 -14.91 -1.45
N ALA A 458 17.96 -14.19 -0.74
CA ALA A 458 17.51 -14.57 0.59
C ALA A 458 16.72 -15.89 0.61
N LEU A 459 15.86 -16.13 -0.39
CA LEU A 459 15.14 -17.39 -0.55
C LEU A 459 16.09 -18.53 -0.91
N LYS A 460 17.12 -18.30 -1.75
CA LYS A 460 18.17 -19.29 -2.02
C LYS A 460 18.94 -19.64 -0.74
N ASP A 461 19.38 -18.65 0.02
CA ASP A 461 20.19 -18.80 1.24
C ASP A 461 19.40 -19.35 2.44
N GLY A 462 18.07 -19.45 2.38
CA GLY A 462 17.23 -19.87 3.51
C GLY A 462 17.18 -18.85 4.65
N LYS A 463 17.30 -17.56 4.33
CA LYS A 463 17.26 -16.46 5.31
C LYS A 463 15.86 -16.26 5.90
N SER A 464 15.80 -15.51 6.99
CA SER A 464 14.58 -15.00 7.63
C SER A 464 14.20 -13.59 7.13
N PRO A 465 12.93 -13.16 7.27
CA PRO A 465 12.50 -11.79 6.94
C PRO A 465 13.36 -10.69 7.58
N ILE A 466 13.82 -10.86 8.84
CA ILE A 466 14.69 -9.88 9.50
C ILE A 466 16.09 -9.81 8.86
N GLN A 467 16.64 -10.94 8.40
CA GLN A 467 17.91 -10.98 7.66
C GLN A 467 17.76 -10.39 6.25
N LEU A 468 16.61 -10.56 5.60
CA LEU A 468 16.29 -9.98 4.29
C LEU A 468 16.27 -8.44 4.34
N VAL A 469 15.68 -7.83 5.38
CA VAL A 469 15.64 -6.36 5.52
C VAL A 469 16.98 -5.76 5.98
N GLN A 470 17.90 -6.59 6.48
CA GLN A 470 19.29 -6.22 6.79
C GLN A 470 20.22 -6.26 5.56
N MET A 471 19.78 -6.81 4.42
CA MET A 471 20.61 -6.87 3.22
C MET A 471 20.90 -5.47 2.64
N PRO A 472 22.10 -5.23 2.07
CA PRO A 472 22.42 -3.97 1.40
C PRO A 472 21.39 -3.61 0.33
N ARG A 473 21.04 -2.33 0.23
CA ARG A 473 20.02 -1.85 -0.70
C ARG A 473 20.59 -1.80 -2.12
N VAL A 474 19.96 -2.50 -3.06
CA VAL A 474 20.39 -2.54 -4.46
C VAL A 474 19.39 -1.82 -5.36
N VAL A 475 19.88 -1.22 -6.44
CA VAL A 475 19.10 -0.70 -7.57
C VAL A 475 19.62 -1.36 -8.85
N VAL A 476 18.71 -1.80 -9.72
CA VAL A 476 19.06 -2.53 -10.96
C VAL A 476 18.48 -1.79 -12.17
N GLU A 477 19.33 -0.99 -12.81
CA GLU A 477 18.98 -0.13 -13.94
C GLU A 477 19.16 -0.86 -15.27
N ARG A 478 18.32 -0.55 -16.27
CA ARG A 478 18.50 -1.06 -17.65
C ARG A 478 19.49 -0.15 -18.38
N SER A 479 20.55 -0.73 -18.92
CA SER A 479 21.53 -0.01 -19.72
C SER A 479 20.93 0.33 -21.09
N ALA A 480 20.67 1.61 -21.34
CA ALA A 480 20.18 2.07 -22.64
C ALA A 480 21.30 1.97 -23.70
N THR A 481 21.24 0.96 -24.56
CA THR A 481 22.10 0.83 -25.74
C THR A 481 21.74 1.91 -26.77
N GLY A 482 22.38 3.07 -26.65
CA GLY A 482 22.18 4.22 -27.54
C GLY A 482 22.48 3.90 -29.00
N SER A 483 21.63 4.36 -29.91
CA SER A 483 21.66 3.98 -31.32
C SER A 483 22.73 4.72 -32.14
N GLN A 484 23.80 4.02 -32.53
CA GLN A 484 24.57 4.35 -33.74
C GLN A 484 24.97 3.08 -34.51
N GLY A 485 24.24 2.79 -35.60
CA GLY A 485 24.74 2.02 -36.75
C GLY A 485 24.91 0.50 -36.59
N ARG A 486 24.09 -0.25 -37.35
CA ARG A 486 24.19 -1.70 -37.66
C ARG A 486 23.80 -2.66 -36.53
N VAL A 487 22.74 -3.43 -36.82
CA VAL A 487 22.31 -4.72 -36.24
C VAL A 487 23.02 -5.14 -34.94
N VAL A 488 22.35 -4.91 -33.81
CA VAL A 488 22.75 -5.42 -32.49
C VAL A 488 21.65 -6.34 -31.96
N THR A 489 22.01 -7.56 -31.58
CA THR A 489 21.11 -8.52 -30.91
C THR A 489 20.61 -7.91 -29.60
N LEU A 490 19.31 -8.03 -29.30
CA LEU A 490 18.61 -7.23 -28.27
C LEU A 490 18.89 -7.64 -26.81
N GLY A 491 20.17 -7.78 -26.43
CA GLY A 491 20.57 -8.02 -25.04
C GLY A 491 20.43 -6.75 -24.21
N SER A 492 19.36 -6.64 -23.41
CA SER A 492 19.26 -5.55 -22.43
C SER A 492 20.24 -5.80 -21.28
N ALA A 493 21.41 -5.18 -21.36
CA ALA A 493 22.36 -5.17 -20.24
C ALA A 493 21.73 -4.47 -19.02
N PHE A 494 22.11 -4.91 -17.81
CA PHE A 494 21.64 -4.34 -16.55
C PHE A 494 22.83 -3.88 -15.71
N THR A 495 22.68 -2.74 -15.03
CA THR A 495 23.69 -2.19 -14.13
C THR A 495 23.20 -2.30 -12.69
N GLN A 496 23.94 -3.01 -11.83
CA GLN A 496 23.63 -3.17 -10.41
C GLN A 496 24.40 -2.14 -9.58
N THR A 497 23.68 -1.34 -8.78
CA THR A 497 24.27 -0.33 -7.87
C THR A 497 23.93 -0.67 -6.43
N PHE A 498 24.97 -0.89 -5.61
CA PHE A 498 24.85 -1.22 -4.18
C PHE A 498 25.02 0.03 -3.31
N HIS A 499 24.00 0.39 -2.54
CA HIS A 499 24.05 1.50 -1.59
C HIS A 499 24.57 1.05 -0.21
N CYS A 500 25.87 0.73 -0.16
CA CYS A 500 26.58 0.41 1.06
C CYS A 500 27.07 1.68 1.79
N LYS A 501 26.19 2.30 2.57
CA LYS A 501 26.56 3.29 3.61
C LYS A 501 26.03 2.82 4.97
N ARG A 502 26.83 3.03 6.01
CA ARG A 502 26.41 2.75 7.39
C ARG A 502 25.49 3.90 7.83
N PRO A 503 24.28 3.62 8.36
CA PRO A 503 23.41 4.69 8.85
C PRO A 503 24.14 5.50 9.93
N PHE A 504 24.08 6.83 9.83
CA PHE A 504 24.86 7.75 10.66
C PHE A 504 24.63 7.66 12.18
N PHE A 505 23.62 6.89 12.63
CA PHE A 505 23.40 6.55 14.03
C PHE A 505 23.26 5.03 14.19
N THR A 506 24.35 4.39 14.60
CA THR A 506 24.35 3.03 15.19
C THR A 506 24.99 3.09 16.58
N SER A 507 24.18 3.54 17.54
CA SER A 507 24.34 3.28 18.97
C SER A 507 22.98 2.80 19.48
N TRP A 508 22.97 2.13 20.63
CA TRP A 508 21.88 1.29 21.15
C TRP A 508 21.81 -0.08 20.45
#